data_AF-A0A4P5S3A9-F1
#
_entry.id   AF-A0A4P5S3A9-F1
#
_cell.length_a   1.000
_cell.length_b   1.000
_cell.length_c   1.000
_cell.angle_alpha   90.00
_cell.angle_beta   90.00
_cell.angle_gamma   90.00
#
_symmetry.space_group_name_H-M   'P 1'
#
loop_
_entity.id
_entity.type
_entity.pdbx_description
1 polymer ?
#
loop_
_entity_poly.entity_id
_entity_poly.type
_entity_poly.pdbx_seq_one_letter_code
_entity_poly.pdbx_strand_id
1 'polypeptide(L)'
;MAVRYVSGENLEFAYSVGRPAGNAVQRNRLRRRLRGAVAIELDLFPSGAYLVSAAPSAQTMTTEELGQAVRALAHRVNQFVEEGTK
;
A
#
# COMPACT_ATOMS: atom_id res chain seq x y z
N MET A 1 -4.50 -7.25 0.28
CA MET A 1 -3.90 -6.08 0.98
C MET A 1 -5.01 -5.11 1.36
N ALA A 2 -4.76 -4.22 2.31
CA ALA A 2 -5.70 -3.16 2.68
C ALA A 2 -4.96 -1.82 2.75
N VAL A 3 -5.69 -0.72 2.57
CA VAL A 3 -5.18 0.64 2.72
C VAL A 3 -6.12 1.42 3.63
N ARG A 4 -5.55 2.23 4.52
CA ARG A 4 -6.25 3.33 5.18
C ARG A 4 -5.68 4.62 4.65
N TYR A 5 -6.55 5.60 4.45
CA TYR A 5 -6.22 6.89 3.89
C TYR A 5 -6.77 7.99 4.78
N VAL A 6 -6.00 9.07 4.91
CA VAL A 6 -6.42 10.34 5.50
C VAL A 6 -5.95 11.44 4.56
N SER A 7 -6.82 12.40 4.26
CA SER A 7 -6.49 13.54 3.40
C SER A 7 -5.39 14.40 4.01
N GLY A 8 -4.57 15.00 3.16
CA GLY A 8 -3.46 15.87 3.56
C GLY A 8 -2.77 16.49 2.36
N GLU A 9 -1.82 17.38 2.63
CA GLU A 9 -1.12 18.15 1.58
C GLU A 9 0.07 17.39 0.97
N ASN A 10 0.65 16.46 1.72
CA ASN A 10 1.82 15.69 1.30
C ASN A 10 1.45 14.23 1.02
N LEU A 11 2.23 13.59 0.15
CA LEU A 11 2.10 12.17 -0.13
C LEU A 11 2.99 11.34 0.80
N GLU A 12 2.38 10.70 1.81
CA GLU A 12 3.10 9.97 2.86
C GLU A 12 2.64 8.50 2.97
N PHE A 13 3.59 7.58 3.12
CA PHE A 13 3.28 6.14 3.22
C PHE A 13 3.91 5.46 4.44
N ALA A 14 3.06 4.80 5.22
CA ALA A 14 3.41 3.85 6.27
C ALA A 14 3.03 2.43 5.87
N TYR A 15 3.78 1.44 6.35
CA TYR A 15 3.59 0.03 6.03
C TYR A 15 3.43 -0.83 7.28
N SER A 16 2.30 -1.51 7.40
CA SER A 16 2.03 -2.49 8.45
C SER A 16 2.16 -3.91 7.92
N VAL A 17 3.01 -4.69 8.56
CA VAL A 17 3.18 -6.12 8.29
C VAL A 17 3.09 -6.88 9.60
N GLY A 18 2.01 -7.64 9.78
CA GLY A 18 1.73 -8.37 11.01
C GLY A 18 2.72 -9.49 11.31
N ARG A 19 2.79 -9.89 12.59
CA ARG A 19 3.62 -11.03 13.05
C ARG A 19 3.39 -12.33 12.26
N PRO A 20 2.16 -12.68 11.81
CA PRO A 20 1.93 -13.91 11.06
C PRO A 20 2.61 -13.98 9.68
N ALA A 21 3.13 -12.85 9.16
CA ALA A 21 3.87 -12.82 7.89
C ALA A 21 5.33 -13.33 8.01
N GLY A 22 5.73 -13.84 9.19
CA GLY A 22 7.04 -14.43 9.43
C GLY A 22 7.94 -13.65 10.38
N ASN A 23 9.23 -13.99 10.39
CA ASN A 23 10.24 -13.37 11.24
C ASN A 23 10.52 -11.91 10.86
N ALA A 24 11.32 -11.21 11.67
CA ALA A 24 11.61 -9.79 11.45
C ALA A 24 12.22 -9.50 10.07
N VAL A 25 13.10 -10.37 9.57
CA VAL A 25 13.75 -10.23 8.25
C VAL A 25 12.72 -10.40 7.13
N GLN A 26 11.87 -11.42 7.21
CA GLN A 26 10.79 -11.65 6.23
C GLN A 26 9.82 -10.47 6.21
N ARG A 27 9.42 -9.93 7.36
CA ARG A 27 8.53 -8.75 7.43
C ARG A 27 9.21 -7.49 6.88
N ASN A 28 10.49 -7.27 7.18
CA ASN A 28 11.24 -6.12 6.67
C ASN A 28 11.46 -6.23 5.15
N ARG A 29 11.72 -7.43 4.64
CA ARG A 29 11.80 -7.70 3.19
C ARG A 29 10.47 -7.35 2.53
N LEU A 30 9.35 -7.81 3.08
CA LEU A 30 8.02 -7.48 2.54
C LEU A 30 7.75 -5.96 2.57
N ARG A 31 8.08 -5.26 3.66
CA ARG A 31 7.98 -3.77 3.71
C ARG A 31 8.81 -3.09 2.63
N ARG A 32 10.05 -3.55 2.40
CA ARG A 32 10.91 -2.99 1.34
C ARG A 32 10.33 -3.23 -0.05
N ARG A 33 9.82 -4.43 -0.31
CA ARG A 33 9.16 -4.77 -1.59
C ARG A 33 7.91 -3.94 -1.81
N LEU A 34 7.08 -3.76 -0.79
CA LEU A 34 5.91 -2.88 -0.84
C LEU A 34 6.28 -1.42 -1.11
N ARG A 35 7.34 -0.92 -0.47
CA ARG A 35 7.85 0.43 -0.76
C ARG A 35 8.25 0.58 -2.23
N GLY A 36 8.94 -0.41 -2.80
CA GLY A 36 9.29 -0.41 -4.22
C GLY A 36 8.05 -0.42 -5.12
N ALA A 37 7.07 -1.27 -4.82
CA ALA A 37 5.83 -1.34 -5.58
C ALA A 37 5.02 -0.03 -5.51
N VAL A 38 4.94 0.60 -4.33
CA VAL A 38 4.31 1.91 -4.16
C VAL A 38 5.06 3.00 -4.90
N ALA A 39 6.40 3.00 -4.85
CA ALA A 39 7.22 4.01 -5.53
C ALA A 39 6.98 4.06 -7.04
N ILE A 40 6.69 2.92 -7.67
CA ILE A 40 6.40 2.82 -9.10
C ILE A 40 5.05 3.45 -9.46
N GLU A 41 4.10 3.43 -8.52
CA GLU A 41 2.69 3.80 -8.76
C GLU A 41 2.31 5.10 -8.00
N LEU A 42 3.29 5.90 -7.56
CA LEU A 42 3.07 7.08 -6.72
C LEU A 42 2.07 8.06 -7.33
N ASP A 43 2.17 8.28 -8.64
CA ASP A 43 1.35 9.24 -9.38
C ASP A 43 -0.13 8.86 -9.45
N LEU A 44 -0.49 7.63 -9.05
CA LEU A 44 -1.87 7.17 -8.99
C LEU A 44 -2.56 7.52 -7.66
N PHE A 45 -1.80 7.91 -6.63
CA PHE A 45 -2.36 8.23 -5.32
C PHE A 45 -2.63 9.73 -5.19
N PRO A 46 -3.81 10.13 -4.68
CA PRO A 46 -4.03 11.52 -4.30
C PRO A 46 -3.12 11.93 -3.15
N SER A 47 -3.00 13.24 -2.91
CA SER A 47 -2.23 13.73 -1.76
C SER A 47 -2.87 13.30 -0.44
N GLY A 48 -2.04 12.91 0.52
CA GLY A 48 -2.46 12.47 1.85
C GLY A 48 -1.59 11.37 2.43
N ALA A 49 -2.01 10.89 3.60
CA ALA A 49 -1.29 9.88 4.37
C ALA A 49 -1.94 8.50 4.22
N TYR A 50 -1.11 7.50 3.95
CA TYR A 50 -1.52 6.12 3.67
C TYR A 50 -0.91 5.14 4.65
N LEU A 51 -1.74 4.24 5.20
CA LEU A 51 -1.28 3.04 5.90
C LEU A 51 -1.60 1.81 5.06
N VAL A 52 -0.58 1.26 4.39
CA VAL A 52 -0.68 0.03 3.60
C VAL A 52 -0.45 -1.18 4.50
N SER A 53 -1.44 -2.05 4.60
CA SER A 53 -1.41 -3.26 5.42
C SER A 53 -1.32 -4.51 4.56
N ALA A 54 -0.31 -5.34 4.82
CA ALA A 54 -0.09 -6.60 4.09
C ALA A 54 -0.50 -7.82 4.92
N ALA A 55 -1.30 -8.70 4.32
CA ALA A 55 -1.60 -10.01 4.85
C ALA A 55 -0.41 -10.97 4.66
N PRO A 56 -0.32 -12.07 5.43
CA PRO A 56 0.78 -13.05 5.29
C PRO A 56 0.95 -13.59 3.87
N SER A 57 -0.14 -13.76 3.12
CA SER A 57 -0.13 -14.21 1.71
C SER A 57 0.67 -13.29 0.78
N ALA A 58 0.91 -12.02 1.16
CA ALA A 58 1.72 -11.11 0.36
C ALA A 58 3.22 -11.48 0.33
N GLN A 59 3.69 -12.40 1.19
CA GLN A 59 5.08 -12.86 1.16
C GLN A 59 5.42 -13.61 -0.13
N THR A 60 4.49 -14.41 -0.64
CA THR A 60 4.68 -15.26 -1.82
C THR A 60 4.34 -14.57 -3.12
N MET A 61 3.75 -13.36 -3.07
CA MET A 61 3.45 -12.60 -4.26
C MET A 61 4.74 -12.26 -5.02
N THR A 62 4.68 -12.17 -6.34
CA THR A 62 5.78 -11.65 -7.18
C THR A 62 5.86 -10.12 -7.10
N THR A 63 6.83 -9.51 -7.77
CA THR A 63 6.92 -8.05 -7.85
C THR A 63 5.76 -7.48 -8.66
N GLU A 64 5.39 -8.15 -9.76
CA GLU A 64 4.29 -7.77 -10.65
C GLU A 64 2.95 -7.85 -9.91
N GLU A 65 2.71 -8.93 -9.17
CA GLU A 65 1.48 -9.10 -8.38
C GLU A 65 1.37 -8.03 -7.27
N LEU A 66 2.49 -7.67 -6.63
CA LEU A 66 2.51 -6.58 -5.65
C LEU A 66 2.18 -5.23 -6.32
N GLY A 67 2.72 -4.96 -7.51
CA GLY A 67 2.41 -3.76 -8.29
C GLY A 67 0.93 -3.68 -8.65
N GLN A 68 0.35 -4.76 -9.17
CA GLN A 68 -1.08 -4.86 -9.47
C GLN A 68 -1.94 -4.62 -8.23
N ALA A 69 -1.57 -5.22 -7.09
CA ALA A 69 -2.28 -5.01 -5.84
C ALA A 69 -2.20 -3.55 -5.34
N VAL A 70 -1.05 -2.89 -5.49
CA VAL A 70 -0.90 -1.47 -5.15
C VAL A 70 -1.75 -0.59 -6.05
N ARG A 71 -1.75 -0.84 -7.37
CA ARG A 71 -2.57 -0.11 -8.34
C ARG A 71 -4.06 -0.23 -8.02
N ALA A 72 -4.52 -1.43 -7.66
CA ALA A 72 -5.90 -1.65 -7.22
C ALA A 72 -6.25 -0.85 -5.96
N LEU A 73 -5.31 -0.71 -5.01
CA LEU A 73 -5.51 0.13 -3.82
C LEU A 73 -5.62 1.62 -4.19
N ALA A 74 -4.78 2.11 -5.10
CA ALA A 74 -4.83 3.49 -5.57
C ALA A 74 -6.20 3.83 -6.20
N HIS A 75 -6.71 2.97 -7.08
CA HIS A 75 -8.03 3.15 -7.68
C HIS A 75 -9.16 3.18 -6.63
N ARG A 76 -9.10 2.30 -5.63
CA ARG A 76 -10.09 2.30 -4.54
C ARG A 76 -10.06 3.57 -3.70
N VAL A 77 -8.88 4.14 -3.46
CA VAL A 77 -8.73 5.42 -2.76
C VAL A 77 -9.32 6.55 -3.60
N ASN A 78 -9.00 6.62 -4.90
CA ASN A 78 -9.52 7.66 -5.78
C ASN A 78 -11.05 7.67 -5.79
N GLN A 79 -11.69 6.49 -5.90
CA GLN A 79 -13.14 6.35 -5.80
C GLN A 79 -13.69 6.92 -4.48
N PHE A 80 -13.06 6.59 -3.35
CA PHE A 80 -13.47 7.09 -2.03
C PHE A 80 -13.32 8.63 -1.93
N VAL A 81 -12.25 9.20 -2.49
CA VAL A 81 -12.01 10.65 -2.50
C VAL A 81 -13.03 11.37 -3.36
N GLU A 82 -13.34 10.83 -4.54
CA GLU A 82 -14.36 11.37 -5.45
C GLU A 82 -15.75 11.34 -4.81
N GLU A 83 -16.09 10.29 -4.06
CA GLU A 83 -17.36 10.15 -3.36
C GLU A 83 -17.48 11.09 -2.16
N GLY A 84 -16.39 11.29 -1.39
CA GLY A 84 -16.39 12.19 -0.23
C GLY A 84 -16.35 13.69 -0.57
N THR A 85 -16.10 14.04 -1.83
CA THR A 85 -16.09 15.42 -2.33
C THR A 85 -17.45 15.84 -2.91
N LYS A 86 -18.39 14.90 -3.12
CA LYS A 86 -19.77 15.15 -3.56
C LYS A 86 -20.69 15.35 -2.35
#